data_AF-A0A124FQ51-F1
#
_entry.id   AF-A0A124FQ51-F1
#
_cell.length_a   1.000
_cell.length_b   1.000
_cell.length_c   1.000
_cell.angle_alpha   90.00
_cell.angle_beta   90.00
_cell.angle_gamma   90.00
#
_symmetry.space_group_name_H-M   'P 1'
#
loop_
_entity.id
_entity.type
_entity.pdbx_description
1 polymer ?
#
loop_
_entity_poly.entity_id
_entity_poly.type
_entity_poly.pdbx_seq_one_letter_code
_entity_poly.pdbx_strand_id
1 'polypeptide(L)' 'GTKFWPGENAGRGGDDTIFATADGFVTFTNSAGRKKINILPN' A
#
# COMPACT_ATOMS: atom_id res chain seq x y z
N GLY A 1 -10.64 9.20 -4.88
CA GLY A 1 -9.38 9.06 -5.65
C GLY A 1 -8.24 8.87 -4.66
N THR A 2 -7.42 7.84 -4.85
CA THR A 2 -6.47 7.39 -3.82
C THR A 2 -5.20 8.24 -3.77
N LYS A 3 -4.92 8.89 -2.62
CA LYS A 3 -3.68 9.66 -2.37
C LYS A 3 -2.44 8.76 -2.27
N PHE A 4 -2.64 7.57 -1.73
CA PHE A 4 -1.65 6.51 -1.63
C PHE A 4 -2.13 5.31 -2.45
N TRP A 5 -1.22 4.66 -3.14
CA TRP A 5 -1.52 3.51 -3.98
C TRP A 5 -1.12 2.22 -3.28
N PRO A 6 -1.83 1.11 -3.51
CA PRO A 6 -1.40 -0.18 -3.00
C PRO A 6 -0.04 -0.55 -3.63
N GLY A 7 0.89 -0.93 -2.77
CA GLY A 7 2.17 -1.51 -3.12
C GLY A 7 2.19 -3.01 -2.85
N GLU A 8 3.36 -3.53 -2.51
CA GLU A 8 3.55 -4.93 -2.15
C GLU A 8 2.74 -5.30 -0.90
N ASN A 9 2.02 -6.42 -0.94
CA ASN A 9 1.18 -6.92 0.14
C ASN A 9 0.09 -5.94 0.65
N ALA A 10 -0.29 -4.95 -0.17
CA ALA A 10 -1.38 -4.02 0.11
C ALA A 10 -2.49 -4.16 -0.94
N GLY A 11 -3.74 -4.23 -0.49
CA GLY A 11 -4.94 -4.19 -1.31
C GLY A 11 -5.62 -2.82 -1.26
N ARG A 12 -6.54 -2.57 -2.20
CA ARG A 12 -7.41 -1.38 -2.20
C ARG A 12 -8.87 -1.79 -2.29
N GLY A 13 -9.68 -1.32 -1.34
CA GLY A 13 -11.13 -1.46 -1.34
C GLY A 13 -11.79 -0.63 -2.44
N GLY A 14 -13.06 -0.92 -2.73
CA GLY A 14 -13.84 -0.14 -3.70
C GLY A 14 -14.06 1.32 -3.27
N ASP A 15 -13.98 1.58 -1.97
CA ASP A 15 -14.08 2.88 -1.31
C ASP A 15 -12.74 3.63 -1.21
N ASP A 16 -11.70 3.16 -1.92
CA ASP A 16 -10.31 3.66 -1.86
C ASP A 16 -9.54 3.36 -0.55
N THR A 17 -10.11 2.57 0.39
CA THR A 17 -9.38 2.18 1.61
C THR A 17 -8.24 1.21 1.30
N ILE A 18 -7.03 1.46 1.83
CA ILE A 18 -5.88 0.55 1.71
C ILE A 18 -5.88 -0.42 2.89
N PHE A 19 -5.71 -1.72 2.63
CA PHE A 19 -5.64 -2.76 3.65
C PHE A 19 -4.45 -3.71 3.40
N ALA A 20 -3.97 -4.38 4.45
CA ALA A 20 -2.89 -5.36 4.32
C ALA A 20 -3.43 -6.71 3.83
N THR A 21 -2.69 -7.36 2.93
CA THR A 21 -2.98 -8.73 2.45
C THR A 21 -2.04 -9.77 3.06
N ALA A 22 -1.00 -9.34 3.79
CA ALA A 22 -0.08 -10.19 4.53
C ALA A 22 0.39 -9.47 5.80
N ASP A 23 0.91 -10.22 6.77
CA ASP A 23 1.51 -9.68 7.99
C ASP A 23 2.91 -9.13 7.73
N GLY A 24 3.28 -8.08 8.48
CA GLY A 24 4.60 -7.47 8.37
C GLY A 24 4.65 -6.02 8.82
N PHE A 25 5.63 -5.28 8.30
CA PHE A 25 5.86 -3.87 8.61
C PHE A 25 5.45 -2.94 7.46
N VAL A 26 4.73 -1.87 7.81
CA VAL A 26 4.30 -0.87 6.83
C VAL A 26 5.49 -0.01 6.38
N THR A 27 5.66 0.13 5.07
CA THR A 27 6.64 1.05 4.46
C THR A 27 6.02 1.91 3.38
N PHE A 28 6.44 3.18 3.34
CA PHE A 28 6.00 4.15 2.33
C PHE A 28 7.10 4.32 1.29
N THR A 29 6.74 4.26 0.01
CA THR A 29 7.68 4.47 -1.10
C THR A 29 7.12 5.47 -2.10
N ASN A 30 8.02 6.17 -2.81
CA ASN A 30 7.65 6.98 -3.96
C ASN A 30 8.17 6.30 -5.23
N SER A 31 7.27 5.95 -6.15
CA SER A 31 7.63 5.30 -7.41
C SER A 31 6.82 5.90 -8.55
N ALA A 32 7.50 6.36 -9.61
CA ALA A 32 6.90 7.01 -10.77
C ALA A 32 5.92 8.15 -10.40
N GLY A 33 6.29 8.98 -9.42
CA GLY A 33 5.46 10.09 -8.93
C GLY A 33 4.25 9.68 -8.07
N ARG A 34 4.10 8.39 -7.76
CA ARG A 34 3.03 7.86 -6.90
C ARG A 34 3.58 7.44 -5.54
N LYS A 35 2.88 7.83 -4.48
CA LYS A 35 3.12 7.35 -3.11
C LYS A 35 2.48 5.98 -2.96
N LYS A 36 3.25 4.94 -2.63
CA LYS A 36 2.76 3.58 -2.41
C LYS A 36 2.91 3.17 -0.94
N ILE A 37 1.99 2.33 -0.48
CA ILE A 37 2.03 1.68 0.83
C ILE A 37 2.34 0.20 0.60
N ASN A 38 3.41 -0.30 1.18
CA ASN A 38 3.79 -1.71 1.13
C ASN A 38 3.78 -2.31 2.54
N ILE A 39 3.67 -3.64 2.62
CA ILE A 39 3.88 -4.41 3.83
C ILE A 39 5.03 -5.38 3.56
N LEU A 40 6.16 -5.16 4.23
CA LEU A 40 7.35 -6.01 4.10
C LEU A 40 7.27 -7.13 5.14
N PRO A 41 7.67 -8.37 4.79
CA PRO A 41 7.76 -9.47 5.75
C PRO A 41 8.65 -9.11 6.96
N ASN A 42 8.34 -9.72 8.11
CA ASN A 42 9.21 -9.66 9.28
C ASN A 42 10.57 -10.34 9.03
#